data_AF-A0A9R1HKK1-F1
#
_entry.id   AF-A0A9R1HKK1-F1
#
_cell.length_a   1.000
_cell.length_b   1.000
_cell.length_c   1.000
_cell.angle_alpha   90.00
_cell.angle_beta   90.00
_cell.angle_gamma   90.00
#
_symmetry.space_group_name_H-M   'P 1'
#
loop_
_entity.id
_entity.type
_entity.pdbx_description
1 polymer ?
#
loop_
_entity_poly.entity_id
_entity_poly.type
_entity_poly.pdbx_seq_one_letter_code
_entity_poly.pdbx_strand_id
1 'polypeptide(L)'
;MVSWSEPSSSSSSDGEEVTSQLPRTISCYEWSGIAHDLSSRCLHQQPCIRLVAFESVDTGRRFLACAEEKVELKCNYLERIDQEWPVAMQFSLTELWSMYDKDMKERHTENVELAERNYKLVGEKRKMEEDLRFFKLDFAKMVADKEDAITELGNVRLALSDLKEEMEKKKLADHGCTNLHQVLRAKVEKERDQLVVERDQVVRERDQLKQEKKKLEYIIADLLKQKHGYKDKIKKLKEICDDF
;
A
#
# COMPACT_ATOMS: atom_id res chain seq x y z
N MET A 1 -20.02 -38.02 1.52
CA MET A 1 -21.31 -38.51 2.03
C MET A 1 -21.46 -37.99 3.44
N VAL A 2 -22.26 -36.95 3.64
CA VAL A 2 -22.51 -36.36 4.96
C VAL A 2 -23.98 -36.62 5.25
N SER A 3 -24.21 -37.49 6.22
CA SER A 3 -25.53 -37.97 6.63
C SER A 3 -26.10 -36.97 7.63
N TRP A 4 -27.17 -36.26 7.26
CA TRP A 4 -27.91 -35.42 8.20
C TRP A 4 -28.99 -36.28 8.85
N SER A 5 -28.88 -36.51 10.15
CA SER A 5 -29.95 -37.10 10.95
C SER A 5 -31.04 -36.04 11.13
N GLU A 6 -32.27 -36.41 10.78
CA GLU A 6 -33.46 -35.59 10.99
C GLU A 6 -33.68 -35.35 12.50
N PRO A 7 -34.06 -34.12 12.91
CA PRO A 7 -34.42 -33.86 14.29
C PRO A 7 -35.76 -34.55 14.59
N SER A 8 -35.70 -35.53 15.49
CA SER A 8 -36.83 -36.27 15.99
C SER A 8 -37.86 -35.34 16.65
N SER A 9 -39.11 -35.49 16.24
CA SER A 9 -40.30 -34.89 16.81
C SER A 9 -40.34 -35.11 18.32
N SER A 10 -39.95 -34.08 19.07
CA SER A 10 -40.11 -34.05 20.52
C SER A 10 -41.50 -33.52 20.81
N SER A 11 -42.48 -34.43 20.86
CA SER A 11 -43.81 -34.18 21.40
C SER A 11 -43.65 -33.95 22.91
N SER A 12 -43.45 -32.70 23.32
CA SER A 12 -43.56 -32.30 24.73
C SER A 12 -45.03 -32.34 25.11
N SER A 13 -45.48 -33.51 25.55
CA SER A 13 -46.65 -33.58 26.41
C SER A 13 -46.28 -32.83 27.69
N ASP A 14 -46.72 -31.57 27.80
CA ASP A 14 -46.70 -30.81 29.04
C ASP A 14 -47.60 -31.54 30.04
N GLY A 15 -47.03 -32.54 30.71
CA GLY A 15 -47.56 -33.03 31.96
C GLY A 15 -47.40 -31.88 32.94
N GLU A 16 -48.52 -31.29 33.36
CA GLU A 16 -48.57 -30.38 34.49
C GLU A 16 -48.11 -31.13 35.74
N GLU A 17 -46.79 -31.17 35.94
CA GLU A 17 -46.19 -31.40 37.23
C GLU A 17 -46.50 -30.14 38.04
N VAL A 18 -47.65 -30.18 38.75
CA VAL A 18 -48.08 -29.14 39.69
C VAL A 18 -47.06 -29.11 40.84
N THR A 19 -45.89 -28.54 40.57
CA THR A 19 -45.01 -28.04 41.60
C THR A 19 -45.83 -27.02 42.37
N SER A 20 -46.03 -27.26 43.66
CA SER A 20 -46.90 -26.48 44.54
C SER A 20 -46.27 -25.11 44.81
N GLN A 21 -46.05 -24.31 43.76
CA GLN A 21 -45.52 -22.97 43.85
C GLN A 21 -46.60 -22.07 44.44
N LEU A 22 -46.20 -21.26 45.42
CA LEU A 22 -47.08 -20.22 45.96
C LEU A 22 -47.48 -19.27 44.82
N PRO A 23 -48.74 -18.79 44.81
CA PRO A 23 -49.17 -17.85 43.80
C PRO A 23 -48.26 -16.62 43.74
N ARG A 24 -48.14 -16.01 42.56
CA ARG A 24 -47.48 -14.70 42.44
C ARG A 24 -48.18 -13.68 43.35
N THR A 25 -47.40 -12.73 43.88
CA THR A 25 -47.90 -11.76 44.86
C THR A 25 -47.71 -10.32 44.42
N ILE A 26 -48.58 -9.44 44.91
CA ILE A 26 -48.47 -7.99 44.77
C ILE A 26 -48.38 -7.32 46.14
N SER A 27 -47.65 -6.21 46.23
CA SER A 27 -47.54 -5.44 47.47
C SER A 27 -48.87 -4.79 47.84
N CYS A 28 -49.32 -4.98 49.08
CA CYS A 28 -50.48 -4.29 49.65
C CYS A 28 -50.14 -3.72 51.02
N TYR A 29 -50.14 -2.38 51.14
CA TYR A 29 -49.81 -1.72 52.40
C TYR A 29 -50.80 -2.06 53.53
N GLU A 30 -52.09 -2.25 53.19
CA GLU A 30 -53.15 -2.59 54.17
C GLU A 30 -53.15 -4.06 54.57
N TRP A 31 -52.51 -4.93 53.79
CA TRP A 31 -52.44 -6.38 54.04
C TRP A 31 -51.04 -6.91 53.78
N SER A 32 -50.14 -6.68 54.74
CA SER A 32 -48.73 -7.10 54.68
C SER A 32 -48.18 -7.47 56.06
N GLY A 33 -46.98 -8.06 56.08
CA GLY A 33 -46.28 -8.43 57.30
C GLY A 33 -46.74 -9.75 57.92
N ILE A 34 -46.24 -10.04 59.13
CA ILE A 34 -46.51 -11.30 59.85
C ILE A 34 -47.86 -11.22 60.58
N ALA A 35 -48.66 -12.27 60.44
CA ALA A 35 -49.99 -12.41 61.02
C ALA A 35 -49.96 -12.88 62.47
N HIS A 36 -49.36 -12.08 63.36
CA HIS A 36 -49.32 -12.39 64.81
C HIS A 36 -50.70 -12.36 65.47
N ASP A 37 -51.59 -11.53 64.95
CA ASP A 37 -52.96 -11.30 65.42
C ASP A 37 -53.97 -12.35 64.91
N LEU A 38 -53.57 -13.24 64.00
CA LEU A 38 -54.39 -14.36 63.54
C LEU A 38 -53.98 -15.65 64.27
N SER A 39 -54.93 -16.55 64.50
CA SER A 39 -54.67 -17.86 65.12
C SER A 39 -54.01 -18.86 64.17
N SER A 40 -54.12 -18.64 62.86
CA SER A 40 -53.53 -19.48 61.82
C SER A 40 -52.01 -19.63 61.99
N ARG A 41 -51.52 -20.86 61.85
CA ARG A 41 -50.09 -21.20 61.92
C ARG A 41 -49.75 -22.08 60.73
N CYS A 42 -48.54 -21.89 60.18
CA CYS A 42 -48.03 -22.77 59.14
C CYS A 42 -47.67 -24.14 59.71
N LEU A 43 -47.20 -25.08 58.87
CA LEU A 43 -46.84 -26.44 59.30
C LEU A 43 -45.69 -26.47 60.33
N HIS A 44 -44.91 -25.38 60.44
CA HIS A 44 -43.88 -25.21 61.47
C HIS A 44 -44.40 -24.65 62.80
N GLN A 45 -45.72 -24.48 62.92
CA GLN A 45 -46.36 -23.83 64.07
C GLN A 45 -45.93 -22.36 64.27
N GLN A 46 -45.38 -21.73 63.23
CA GLN A 46 -44.99 -20.31 63.23
C GLN A 46 -46.10 -19.42 62.63
N PRO A 47 -46.18 -18.14 63.04
CA PRO A 47 -47.06 -17.16 62.42
C PRO A 47 -46.83 -17.05 60.90
N CYS A 48 -47.92 -16.93 60.15
CA CYS A 48 -47.89 -16.85 58.70
C CYS A 48 -47.60 -15.42 58.21
N ILE A 49 -47.15 -15.26 56.97
CA ILE A 49 -47.04 -13.96 56.31
C ILE A 49 -48.34 -13.64 55.55
N ARG A 50 -48.75 -12.37 55.58
CA ARG A 50 -49.86 -11.82 54.81
C ARG A 50 -49.43 -11.50 53.39
N LEU A 51 -50.14 -12.06 52.42
CA LEU A 51 -49.87 -11.88 51.01
C LEU A 51 -51.17 -11.60 50.25
N VAL A 52 -51.03 -10.92 49.11
CA VAL A 52 -52.12 -10.68 48.15
C VAL A 52 -51.74 -11.33 46.84
N ALA A 53 -52.62 -12.16 46.30
CA ALA A 53 -52.38 -12.88 45.05
C ALA A 53 -52.43 -11.93 43.86
N PHE A 54 -51.57 -12.18 42.89
CA PHE A 54 -51.49 -11.47 41.62
C PHE A 54 -51.31 -12.49 40.50
N GLU A 55 -52.34 -13.31 40.34
CA GLU A 55 -52.34 -14.43 39.42
C GLU A 55 -53.77 -14.85 39.10
N SER A 56 -54.08 -14.93 37.80
CA SER A 56 -55.34 -15.47 37.29
C SER A 56 -56.57 -14.88 38.03
N VAL A 57 -57.59 -15.72 38.24
CA VAL A 57 -58.82 -15.39 38.96
C VAL A 57 -58.63 -15.09 40.44
N ASP A 58 -57.43 -15.29 41.00
CA ASP A 58 -57.16 -15.00 42.41
C ASP A 58 -56.59 -13.61 42.64
N THR A 59 -56.38 -12.84 41.57
CA THR A 59 -55.83 -11.50 41.64
C THR A 59 -56.59 -10.62 42.63
N GLY A 60 -55.85 -10.01 43.54
CA GLY A 60 -56.36 -9.15 44.60
C GLY A 60 -56.83 -9.89 45.86
N ARG A 61 -56.89 -11.22 45.87
CA ARG A 61 -57.33 -11.99 47.05
C ARG A 61 -56.22 -12.14 48.08
N ARG A 62 -56.59 -12.01 49.35
CA ARG A 62 -55.72 -12.16 50.50
C ARG A 62 -55.55 -13.62 50.87
N PHE A 63 -54.31 -14.00 51.16
CA PHE A 63 -53.97 -15.31 51.68
C PHE A 63 -52.82 -15.23 52.69
N LEU A 64 -52.69 -16.29 53.48
CA LEU A 64 -51.59 -16.52 54.40
C LEU A 64 -50.69 -17.61 53.85
N ALA A 65 -49.38 -17.43 54.00
CA ALA A 65 -48.39 -18.44 53.63
C ALA A 65 -47.33 -18.61 54.71
N CYS A 66 -46.50 -19.64 54.59
CA CYS A 66 -45.32 -19.78 55.44
C CYS A 66 -44.39 -18.56 55.30
N ALA A 67 -44.01 -17.97 56.43
CA ALA A 67 -43.10 -16.82 56.50
C ALA A 67 -41.62 -17.21 56.41
N GLU A 68 -41.29 -18.51 56.34
CA GLU A 68 -39.90 -18.97 56.22
C GLU A 68 -39.29 -18.48 54.89
N GLU A 69 -38.11 -17.86 55.00
CA GLU A 69 -37.39 -17.29 53.85
C GLU A 69 -36.52 -18.34 53.15
N LYS A 70 -36.04 -19.33 53.90
CA LYS A 70 -35.23 -20.41 53.34
C LYS A 70 -36.11 -21.35 52.53
N VAL A 71 -35.97 -21.31 51.20
CA VAL A 71 -36.77 -22.11 50.25
C VAL A 71 -36.81 -23.60 50.63
N GLU A 72 -35.68 -24.16 51.05
CA GLU A 72 -35.55 -25.57 51.44
C GLU A 72 -36.35 -25.95 52.71
N LEU A 73 -36.61 -24.98 53.57
CA LEU A 73 -37.34 -25.16 54.84
C LEU A 73 -38.76 -24.60 54.75
N LYS A 74 -39.16 -24.00 53.63
CA LYS A 74 -40.47 -23.38 53.47
C LYS A 74 -41.52 -24.46 53.27
N CYS A 75 -42.52 -24.48 54.15
CA CYS A 75 -43.63 -25.40 53.98
C CYS A 75 -44.64 -24.84 52.97
N ASN A 76 -45.43 -25.73 52.37
CA ASN A 76 -46.45 -25.42 51.39
C ASN A 76 -47.78 -24.93 52.00
N TYR A 77 -47.75 -24.45 53.24
CA TYR A 77 -48.95 -23.93 53.89
C TYR A 77 -49.50 -22.72 53.14
N LEU A 78 -50.76 -22.80 52.75
CA LEU A 78 -51.52 -21.73 52.13
C LEU A 78 -52.95 -21.73 52.67
N GLU A 79 -53.41 -20.59 53.19
CA GLU A 79 -54.78 -20.39 53.64
C GLU A 79 -55.37 -19.16 52.96
N ARG A 80 -56.52 -19.32 52.29
CA ARG A 80 -57.23 -18.22 51.63
C ARG A 80 -58.13 -17.52 52.66
N ILE A 81 -57.99 -16.20 52.77
CA ILE A 81 -58.77 -15.39 53.71
C ILE A 81 -60.06 -14.90 53.07
N ASP A 82 -59.97 -14.45 51.82
CA ASP A 82 -61.13 -13.95 51.09
C ASP A 82 -61.90 -15.11 50.46
N GLN A 83 -63.21 -14.96 50.36
CA GLN A 83 -64.05 -15.85 49.54
C GLN A 83 -63.67 -15.76 48.07
N GLU A 84 -64.10 -16.74 47.28
CA GLU A 84 -63.94 -16.68 45.84
C GLU A 84 -64.67 -15.47 45.29
N TRP A 85 -64.09 -14.85 44.26
CA TRP A 85 -64.76 -13.77 43.57
C TRP A 85 -66.08 -14.25 42.99
N PRO A 86 -67.11 -13.38 42.93
CA PRO A 86 -68.31 -13.68 42.16
C PRO A 86 -67.95 -14.05 40.72
N VAL A 87 -68.75 -14.94 40.12
CA VAL A 87 -68.53 -15.48 38.76
C VAL A 87 -68.22 -14.37 37.74
N ALA A 88 -68.95 -13.26 37.78
CA ALA A 88 -68.73 -12.12 36.88
C ALA A 88 -67.31 -11.52 36.98
N MET A 89 -66.77 -11.43 38.20
CA MET A 89 -65.44 -10.91 38.46
C MET A 89 -64.36 -11.93 38.10
N GLN A 90 -64.59 -13.23 38.33
CA GLN A 90 -63.68 -14.28 37.85
C GLN A 90 -63.54 -14.22 36.32
N PHE A 91 -64.66 -14.11 35.58
CA PHE A 91 -64.62 -13.95 34.13
C PHE A 91 -63.84 -12.72 33.68
N SER A 92 -64.03 -11.59 34.38
CA SER A 92 -63.31 -10.35 34.06
C SER A 92 -61.80 -10.47 34.30
N LEU A 93 -61.39 -11.12 35.41
CA LEU A 93 -59.98 -11.37 35.69
C LEU A 93 -59.35 -12.35 34.69
N THR A 94 -60.05 -13.44 34.34
CA THR A 94 -59.59 -14.38 33.31
C THR A 94 -59.35 -13.67 31.99
N GLU A 95 -60.28 -12.81 31.55
CA GLU A 95 -60.13 -12.07 30.29
C GLU A 95 -58.96 -11.07 30.36
N LEU A 96 -58.80 -10.35 31.48
CA LEU A 96 -57.67 -9.44 31.68
C LEU A 96 -56.32 -10.16 31.61
N TRP A 97 -56.20 -11.32 32.26
CA TRP A 97 -54.97 -12.12 32.19
C TRP A 97 -54.72 -12.71 30.81
N SER A 98 -55.77 -13.15 30.10
CA SER A 98 -55.67 -13.61 28.71
C SER A 98 -55.11 -12.50 27.80
N MET A 99 -55.63 -11.27 27.93
CA MET A 99 -55.12 -10.11 27.20
C MET A 99 -53.67 -9.78 27.56
N TYR A 100 -53.33 -9.79 28.86
CA TYR A 100 -51.97 -9.54 29.32
C TYR A 100 -50.97 -10.59 28.80
N ASP A 101 -51.32 -11.87 28.89
CA ASP A 101 -50.45 -12.96 28.43
C ASP A 101 -50.27 -12.91 26.92
N LYS A 102 -51.33 -12.57 26.18
CA LYS A 102 -51.26 -12.37 24.74
C LYS A 102 -50.34 -11.21 24.38
N ASP A 103 -50.51 -10.04 24.99
CA ASP A 103 -49.65 -8.86 24.77
C ASP A 103 -48.18 -9.15 25.12
N MET A 104 -47.94 -9.82 26.25
CA MET A 104 -46.59 -10.22 26.66
C MET A 104 -45.95 -11.18 25.67
N LYS A 105 -46.70 -12.16 25.16
CA LYS A 105 -46.21 -13.11 24.14
C LYS A 105 -45.93 -12.41 22.81
N GLU A 106 -46.82 -11.53 22.36
CA GLU A 106 -46.65 -10.75 21.13
C GLU A 106 -45.40 -9.86 21.23
N ARG A 107 -45.26 -9.07 22.29
CA ARG A 107 -44.05 -8.24 22.52
C ARG A 107 -42.78 -9.08 22.62
N HIS A 108 -42.83 -10.25 23.25
CA HIS A 108 -41.65 -11.11 23.32
C HIS A 108 -41.25 -11.64 21.94
N THR A 109 -42.23 -12.05 21.14
CA THR A 109 -42.02 -12.52 19.77
C THR A 109 -41.43 -11.41 18.89
N GLU A 110 -42.01 -10.21 18.93
CA GLU A 110 -41.50 -9.05 18.18
C GLU A 110 -40.07 -8.68 18.57
N ASN A 111 -39.74 -8.73 19.87
CA ASN A 111 -38.39 -8.45 20.36
C ASN A 111 -37.37 -9.49 19.87
N VAL A 112 -37.75 -10.77 19.84
CA VAL A 112 -36.91 -11.84 19.30
C VAL A 112 -36.66 -11.62 17.80
N GLU A 113 -37.72 -11.36 17.01
CA GLU A 113 -37.58 -11.08 15.58
C GLU A 113 -36.73 -9.84 15.30
N LEU A 114 -36.87 -8.79 16.12
CA LEU A 114 -36.05 -7.58 16.02
C LEU A 114 -34.58 -7.88 16.35
N ALA A 115 -34.32 -8.67 17.39
CA ALA A 115 -32.98 -9.08 17.77
C ALA A 115 -32.31 -9.91 16.66
N GLU A 116 -33.04 -10.84 16.04
CA GLU A 116 -32.54 -11.63 14.90
C GLU A 116 -32.21 -10.75 13.68
N ARG A 117 -33.08 -9.81 13.34
CA ARG A 117 -32.82 -8.84 12.25
C ARG A 117 -31.59 -7.98 12.56
N ASN A 118 -31.46 -7.49 13.78
CA ASN A 118 -30.30 -6.72 14.21
C ASN A 118 -29.01 -7.54 14.15
N TYR A 119 -29.05 -8.80 14.57
CA TYR A 119 -27.90 -9.70 14.50
C TYR A 119 -27.42 -9.88 13.05
N LYS A 120 -28.35 -10.09 12.10
CA LYS A 120 -28.03 -10.18 10.66
C LYS A 120 -27.40 -8.89 10.14
N LEU A 121 -28.03 -7.74 10.41
CA LEU A 121 -27.52 -6.43 9.97
C LEU A 121 -26.13 -6.11 10.54
N VAL A 122 -25.89 -6.43 11.81
CA VAL A 122 -24.56 -6.24 12.44
C VAL A 122 -23.52 -7.17 11.81
N GLY A 123 -23.91 -8.39 11.44
CA GLY A 123 -23.05 -9.32 10.69
C GLY A 123 -22.65 -8.77 9.32
N GLU A 124 -23.61 -8.30 8.54
CA GLU A 124 -23.36 -7.68 7.21
C GLU A 124 -22.51 -6.43 7.32
N LYS A 125 -22.81 -5.55 8.29
CA LYS A 125 -22.00 -4.36 8.58
C LYS A 125 -20.55 -4.72 8.85
N ARG A 126 -20.29 -5.72 9.71
CA ARG A 126 -18.93 -6.18 10.02
C ARG A 126 -18.20 -6.67 8.78
N LYS A 127 -18.89 -7.42 7.90
CA LYS A 127 -18.30 -7.89 6.65
C LYS A 127 -17.91 -6.73 5.72
N MET A 128 -18.81 -5.76 5.53
CA MET A 128 -18.51 -4.58 4.72
C MET A 128 -17.35 -3.73 5.29
N GLU A 129 -17.26 -3.62 6.62
CA GLU A 129 -16.15 -2.94 7.29
C GLU A 129 -14.80 -3.63 7.05
N GLU A 130 -14.80 -4.97 7.06
CA GLU A 130 -13.61 -5.77 6.75
C GLU A 130 -13.19 -5.60 5.28
N ASP A 131 -14.14 -5.72 4.34
CA ASP A 131 -13.89 -5.51 2.91
C ASP A 131 -13.35 -4.10 2.63
N LEU A 132 -13.87 -3.09 3.33
CA LEU A 132 -13.38 -1.71 3.23
C LEU A 132 -11.94 -1.56 3.76
N ARG A 133 -11.56 -2.30 4.81
CA ARG A 133 -10.17 -2.29 5.32
C ARG A 133 -9.22 -2.89 4.29
N PHE A 134 -9.58 -4.04 3.70
CA PHE A 134 -8.78 -4.65 2.64
C PHE A 134 -8.63 -3.71 1.44
N PHE A 135 -9.73 -3.12 0.98
CA PHE A 135 -9.70 -2.16 -0.12
C PHE A 135 -8.77 -0.97 0.17
N LYS A 136 -8.82 -0.41 1.39
CA LYS A 136 -7.92 0.69 1.79
C LYS A 136 -6.46 0.28 1.77
N LEU A 137 -6.14 -0.94 2.21
CA LEU A 137 -4.77 -1.45 2.21
C LEU A 137 -4.26 -1.66 0.78
N ASP A 138 -5.08 -2.27 -0.09
CA ASP A 138 -4.75 -2.47 -1.50
C ASP A 138 -4.59 -1.15 -2.25
N PHE A 139 -5.44 -0.16 -1.96
CA PHE A 139 -5.32 1.18 -2.52
C PHE A 139 -4.02 1.86 -2.08
N ALA A 140 -3.69 1.80 -0.79
CA ALA A 140 -2.44 2.37 -0.27
C ALA A 140 -1.21 1.73 -0.92
N LYS A 141 -1.22 0.40 -1.10
CA LYS A 141 -0.15 -0.32 -1.80
C LYS A 141 -0.04 0.14 -3.27
N MET A 142 -1.16 0.22 -3.98
CA MET A 142 -1.18 0.67 -5.37
C MET A 142 -0.63 2.10 -5.53
N VAL A 143 -0.94 2.99 -4.58
CA VAL A 143 -0.41 4.36 -4.57
C VAL A 143 1.11 4.33 -4.40
N ALA A 144 1.63 3.57 -3.42
CA ALA A 144 3.06 3.42 -3.21
C ALA A 144 3.78 2.86 -4.46
N ASP A 145 3.27 1.78 -5.05
CA ASP A 145 3.84 1.18 -6.26
C ASP A 145 3.88 2.20 -7.43
N LYS A 146 2.86 3.07 -7.55
CA LYS A 146 2.83 4.13 -8.56
C LYS A 146 3.80 5.27 -8.26
N GLU A 147 3.94 5.67 -7.00
CA GLU A 147 4.91 6.69 -6.58
C GLU A 147 6.35 6.24 -6.84
N ASP A 148 6.65 4.96 -6.58
CA ASP A 148 7.94 4.35 -6.90
C ASP A 148 8.19 4.37 -8.42
N ALA A 149 7.21 3.95 -9.23
CA ALA A 149 7.33 3.98 -10.69
C ALA A 149 7.53 5.41 -11.25
N ILE A 150 6.87 6.41 -10.67
CA ILE A 150 7.06 7.83 -11.04
C ILE A 150 8.49 8.27 -10.72
N THR A 151 9.01 7.87 -9.56
CA THR A 151 10.38 8.19 -9.12
C THR A 151 11.42 7.56 -10.07
N GLU A 152 11.24 6.28 -10.42
CA GLU A 152 12.11 5.59 -11.38
C GLU A 152 12.08 6.25 -12.77
N LEU A 153 10.89 6.59 -13.28
CA LEU A 153 10.76 7.32 -14.55
C LEU A 153 11.46 8.69 -14.50
N GLY A 154 11.37 9.38 -13.37
CA GLY A 154 12.10 10.63 -13.12
C GLY A 154 13.62 10.43 -13.25
N ASN A 155 14.16 9.41 -12.59
CA ASN A 155 15.59 9.08 -12.64
C ASN A 155 16.05 8.70 -14.05
N VAL A 156 15.30 7.88 -14.77
CA VAL A 156 15.61 7.51 -16.16
C VAL A 156 15.61 8.73 -17.07
N ARG A 157 14.66 9.65 -16.89
CA ARG A 157 14.59 10.89 -17.68
C ARG A 157 15.80 11.80 -17.45
N LEU A 158 16.28 11.89 -16.22
CA LEU A 158 17.51 12.61 -15.89
C LEU A 158 18.72 11.98 -16.57
N ALA A 159 18.91 10.66 -16.41
CA ALA A 159 20.01 9.94 -17.05
C ALA A 159 20.01 10.06 -18.58
N LEU A 160 18.84 10.03 -19.21
CA LEU A 160 18.69 10.24 -20.65
C LEU A 160 19.08 11.67 -21.07
N SER A 161 18.79 12.66 -20.23
CA SER A 161 19.16 14.05 -20.49
C SER A 161 20.67 14.24 -20.40
N ASP A 162 21.33 13.66 -19.39
CA ASP A 162 22.78 13.69 -19.22
C ASP A 162 23.49 13.00 -20.39
N LEU A 163 23.04 11.79 -20.77
CA LEU A 163 23.59 11.06 -21.92
C LEU A 163 23.43 11.83 -23.23
N LYS A 164 22.31 12.54 -23.40
CA LYS A 164 22.08 13.39 -24.58
C LYS A 164 23.04 14.56 -24.61
N GLU A 165 23.27 15.23 -23.49
CA GLU A 165 24.24 16.33 -23.40
C GLU A 165 25.66 15.84 -23.73
N GLU A 166 26.07 14.71 -23.17
CA GLU A 166 27.38 14.10 -23.45
C GLU A 166 27.53 13.68 -24.92
N MET A 167 26.46 13.20 -25.55
CA MET A 167 26.45 12.89 -26.98
C MET A 167 26.68 14.15 -27.83
N GLU A 168 26.01 15.26 -27.53
CA GLU A 168 26.20 16.52 -28.26
C GLU A 168 27.60 17.11 -28.04
N LYS A 169 28.16 17.03 -26.82
CA LYS A 169 29.56 17.42 -26.55
C LYS A 169 30.54 16.60 -27.37
N LYS A 170 30.38 15.27 -27.43
CA LYS A 170 31.23 14.39 -28.26
C LYS A 170 31.13 14.73 -29.74
N LYS A 171 29.92 14.98 -30.24
CA LYS A 171 29.70 15.38 -31.64
C LYS A 171 30.42 16.67 -32.00
N LEU A 172 30.38 17.68 -31.12
CA LEU A 172 31.14 18.93 -31.30
C LEU A 172 32.65 18.69 -31.27
N ALA A 173 33.15 17.84 -30.36
CA ALA A 173 34.55 17.49 -30.26
C ALA A 173 35.05 16.74 -31.52
N ASP A 174 34.28 15.77 -32.02
CA ASP A 174 34.58 15.01 -33.24
C ASP A 174 34.62 15.92 -34.48
N HIS A 175 33.67 16.85 -34.58
CA HIS A 175 33.65 17.85 -35.65
C HIS A 175 34.86 18.79 -35.57
N GLY A 176 35.21 19.26 -34.36
CA GLY A 176 36.42 20.05 -34.12
C GLY A 176 37.71 19.32 -34.51
N CYS A 177 37.82 18.03 -34.13
CA CYS A 177 38.96 17.17 -34.49
C CYS A 177 39.07 16.99 -36.00
N THR A 178 37.94 16.73 -36.68
CA THR A 178 37.88 16.59 -38.14
C THR A 178 38.32 17.86 -38.85
N ASN A 179 37.84 19.03 -38.42
CA ASN A 179 38.21 20.32 -38.98
C ASN A 179 39.71 20.61 -38.76
N LEU A 180 40.24 20.33 -37.56
CA LEU A 180 41.67 20.48 -37.28
C LEU A 180 42.52 19.57 -38.19
N HIS A 181 42.11 18.32 -38.39
CA HIS A 181 42.79 17.38 -39.28
C HIS A 181 42.82 17.88 -40.73
N GLN A 182 41.72 18.45 -41.22
CA GLN A 182 41.67 19.06 -42.55
C GLN A 182 42.62 20.25 -42.69
N VAL A 183 42.67 21.15 -41.70
CA VAL A 183 43.58 22.30 -41.69
C VAL A 183 45.05 21.85 -41.65
N LEU A 184 45.39 20.89 -40.79
CA LEU A 184 46.74 20.34 -40.70
C LEU A 184 47.15 19.68 -42.03
N ARG A 185 46.25 18.92 -42.67
CA ARG A 185 46.51 18.33 -43.98
C ARG A 185 46.81 19.39 -45.04
N ALA A 186 45.97 20.42 -45.15
CA ALA A 186 46.17 21.51 -46.10
C ALA A 186 47.49 22.27 -45.83
N LYS A 187 47.86 22.44 -44.55
CA LYS A 187 49.13 23.06 -44.17
C LYS A 187 50.33 22.22 -44.62
N VAL A 188 50.32 20.91 -44.37
CA VAL A 188 51.38 19.99 -44.80
C VAL A 188 51.50 19.96 -46.33
N GLU A 189 50.39 19.97 -47.06
CA GLU A 189 50.38 20.05 -48.53
C GLU A 189 51.03 21.36 -49.02
N LYS A 190 50.70 22.50 -48.40
CA LYS A 190 51.29 23.80 -48.74
C LYS A 190 52.79 23.87 -48.45
N GLU A 191 53.23 23.36 -47.28
CA GLU A 191 54.65 23.30 -46.92
C GLU A 191 55.44 22.41 -47.89
N ARG A 192 54.88 21.26 -48.28
CA ARG A 192 55.48 20.37 -49.30
C ARG A 192 55.63 21.09 -50.64
N ASP A 193 54.59 21.77 -51.10
CA ASP A 193 54.62 22.47 -52.39
C ASP A 193 55.64 23.63 -52.36
N GLN A 194 55.76 24.33 -51.23
CA GLN A 194 56.79 25.36 -51.03
C GLN A 194 58.21 24.76 -51.08
N LEU A 195 58.46 23.63 -50.42
CA LEU A 195 59.75 22.93 -50.49
C LEU A 195 60.08 22.43 -51.90
N VAL A 196 59.08 22.06 -52.71
CA VAL A 196 59.28 21.70 -54.12
C VAL A 196 59.75 22.93 -54.91
N VAL A 197 59.10 24.08 -54.74
CA VAL A 197 59.50 25.33 -55.41
C VAL A 197 60.91 25.76 -55.03
N GLU A 198 61.24 25.73 -53.73
CA GLU A 198 62.59 26.06 -53.24
C GLU A 198 63.66 25.11 -53.82
N ARG A 199 63.38 23.80 -53.83
CA ARG A 199 64.28 22.81 -54.44
C ARG A 199 64.49 23.06 -55.93
N ASP A 200 63.43 23.37 -56.68
CA ASP A 200 63.53 23.66 -58.11
C ASP A 200 64.34 24.93 -58.36
N GLN A 201 64.20 25.95 -57.50
CA GLN A 201 65.02 27.14 -57.54
C GLN A 201 66.51 26.82 -57.28
N VAL A 202 66.83 26.08 -56.22
CA VAL A 202 68.20 25.64 -55.92
C VAL A 202 68.81 24.83 -57.07
N VAL A 203 68.00 23.97 -57.71
CA VAL A 203 68.43 23.20 -58.89
C VAL A 203 68.77 24.12 -60.06
N ARG A 204 67.94 25.14 -60.35
CA ARG A 204 68.23 26.14 -61.39
C ARG A 204 69.50 26.92 -61.09
N GLU A 205 69.65 27.42 -59.86
CA GLU A 205 70.85 28.14 -59.40
C GLU A 205 72.11 27.26 -59.52
N ARG A 206 72.03 26.00 -59.11
CA ARG A 206 73.10 25.01 -59.26
C ARG A 206 73.49 24.82 -60.73
N ASP A 207 72.51 24.67 -61.62
CA ASP A 207 72.77 24.43 -63.04
C ASP A 207 73.39 25.66 -63.71
N GLN A 208 72.97 26.87 -63.32
CA GLN A 208 73.61 28.12 -63.71
C GLN A 208 75.06 28.21 -63.22
N LEU A 209 75.31 27.95 -61.93
CA LEU A 209 76.67 27.92 -61.38
C LEU A 209 77.55 26.87 -62.07
N LYS A 210 76.98 25.72 -62.47
CA LYS A 210 77.70 24.69 -63.22
C LYS A 210 78.09 25.17 -64.62
N GLN A 211 77.23 25.95 -65.30
CA GLN A 211 77.56 26.58 -66.58
C GLN A 211 78.64 27.65 -66.43
N GLU A 212 78.53 28.51 -65.42
CA GLU A 212 79.54 29.53 -65.11
C GLU A 212 80.89 28.90 -64.77
N LYS A 213 80.91 27.84 -63.96
CA LYS A 213 82.11 27.06 -63.66
C LYS A 213 82.77 26.53 -64.94
N LYS A 214 82.01 25.88 -65.83
CA LYS A 214 82.54 25.41 -67.12
C LYS A 214 83.14 26.55 -67.95
N LYS A 215 82.47 27.71 -68.01
CA LYS A 215 82.97 28.88 -68.73
C LYS A 215 84.31 29.37 -68.15
N LEU A 216 84.42 29.44 -66.83
CA LEU A 216 85.68 29.79 -66.16
C LEU A 216 86.77 28.76 -66.41
N GLU A 217 86.45 27.46 -66.39
CA GLU A 217 87.39 26.38 -66.74
C GLU A 217 87.92 26.54 -68.18
N TYR A 218 87.06 26.85 -69.15
CA TYR A 218 87.48 27.15 -70.53
C TYR A 218 88.41 28.37 -70.60
N ILE A 219 88.09 29.46 -69.90
CA ILE A 219 88.93 30.67 -69.86
C ILE A 219 90.30 30.36 -69.23
N ILE A 220 90.34 29.62 -68.12
CA ILE A 220 91.59 29.20 -67.46
C ILE A 220 92.43 28.34 -68.42
N ALA A 221 91.81 27.37 -69.10
CA ALA A 221 92.49 26.52 -70.06
C ALA A 221 93.11 27.33 -71.22
N ASP A 222 92.37 28.30 -71.77
CA ASP A 222 92.87 29.19 -72.82
C ASP A 222 94.02 30.09 -72.34
N LEU A 223 93.90 30.68 -71.15
CA LEU A 223 94.97 31.47 -70.54
C LEU A 223 96.23 30.63 -70.27
N LEU A 224 96.08 29.38 -69.82
CA LEU A 224 97.20 28.46 -69.66
C LEU A 224 97.85 28.11 -71.00
N LYS A 225 97.06 27.93 -72.07
CA LYS A 225 97.55 27.67 -73.43
C LYS A 225 98.31 28.85 -73.99
N GLN A 226 97.81 30.07 -73.79
CA GLN A 226 98.52 31.30 -74.12
C GLN A 226 99.82 31.41 -73.32
N LYS A 227 99.80 31.15 -72.00
CA LYS A 227 101.00 31.11 -71.15
C LYS A 227 102.04 30.12 -71.66
N HIS A 228 101.64 28.92 -72.06
CA HIS A 228 102.54 27.94 -72.69
C HIS A 228 103.10 28.45 -74.01
N GLY A 229 102.27 29.04 -74.89
CA GLY A 229 102.74 29.66 -76.13
C GLY A 229 103.71 30.83 -75.92
N TYR A 230 103.50 31.65 -74.90
CA TYR A 230 104.46 32.69 -74.49
C TYR A 230 105.74 32.07 -73.92
N LYS A 231 105.64 31.01 -73.12
CA LYS A 231 106.79 30.26 -72.59
C LYS A 231 107.63 29.64 -73.70
N ASP A 232 107.01 29.08 -74.74
CA ASP A 232 107.70 28.49 -75.90
C ASP A 232 108.36 29.56 -76.77
N LYS A 233 107.72 30.72 -76.96
CA LYS A 233 108.33 31.88 -77.61
C LYS A 233 109.54 32.40 -76.83
N ILE A 234 109.45 32.48 -75.49
CA ILE A 234 110.59 32.83 -74.62
C ILE A 234 111.71 31.78 -74.75
N LYS A 235 111.36 30.48 -74.87
CA LYS A 235 112.34 29.40 -75.06
C LYS A 235 113.06 29.49 -76.40
N LYS A 236 112.33 29.78 -77.50
CA LYS A 236 112.93 30.04 -78.82
C LYS A 236 113.80 31.29 -78.86
N LEU A 237 113.39 32.35 -78.17
CA LEU A 237 114.22 33.56 -78.02
C LEU A 237 115.51 33.26 -77.24
N LYS A 238 115.45 32.35 -76.25
CA LYS A 238 116.66 31.83 -75.57
C LYS A 238 117.56 31.02 -76.50
N GLU A 239 117.02 30.10 -77.29
CA GLU A 239 117.80 29.30 -78.26
C GLU A 239 118.48 30.18 -79.33
N ILE A 240 117.88 31.29 -79.75
CA ILE A 240 118.51 32.25 -80.67
C ILE A 240 119.65 33.04 -79.99
N CYS A 241 119.58 33.26 -78.68
CA CYS A 241 120.64 33.96 -77.94
C CYS A 241 121.82 33.07 -77.55
N ASP A 242 121.66 31.74 -77.53
CA ASP A 242 122.70 30.79 -77.14
C ASP A 242 123.58 30.33 -78.34
N ASP A 243 123.25 30.72 -79.58
CA ASP A 243 124.03 30.44 -80.81
C ASP A 243 124.89 31.64 -81.31
N PHE A 244 125.12 32.64 -80.45
CA PHE A 244 126.11 33.71 -80.61
C PHE A 244 127.25 33.55 -79.58
#